data_AF-A0A7C7EIN1-F1
#
_entry.id   AF-A0A7C7EIN1-F1
#
_cell.length_a   1.000
_cell.length_b   1.000
_cell.length_c   1.000
_cell.angle_alpha   90.00
_cell.angle_beta   90.00
_cell.angle_gamma   90.00
#
_symmetry.space_group_name_H-M   'P 1'
#
loop_
_entity.id
_entity.type
_entity.pdbx_description
1 polymer ?
#
loop_
_entity_poly.entity_id
_entity_poly.type
_entity_poly.pdbx_seq_one_letter_code
_entity_poly.pdbx_strand_id
1 'polypeptide(L)'
;MCNNRTGVSNSGQFGTFLNNEISYNGNSGLTLGSTSVGNLVMDNLLVCNIPGNITDSGTDNNILNNMQKPCEPCEAPSVVCGQCAGAAENSTN
;
A
#
# COMPACT_ATOMS: atom_id res chain seq x y z
N MET A 1 2.90 2.23 -17.51
CA MET A 1 2.00 1.18 -16.96
C MET A 1 1.57 1.66 -15.59
N CYS A 2 0.28 1.94 -15.40
CA CYS A 2 -0.27 2.52 -14.17
C CYS A 2 -0.93 1.42 -13.37
N ASN A 3 -0.33 1.04 -12.24
CA ASN A 3 -0.89 -0.04 -11.43
C ASN A 3 -1.98 0.55 -10.53
N ASN A 4 -3.24 0.48 -10.96
CA ASN A 4 -4.39 0.96 -10.18
C ASN A 4 -5.07 -0.17 -9.37
N ARG A 5 -4.32 -1.22 -9.05
CA ARG A 5 -4.84 -2.42 -8.38
C ARG A 5 -4.29 -2.51 -6.97
N THR A 6 -4.97 -3.28 -6.13
CA THR A 6 -4.47 -3.68 -4.81
C THR A 6 -3.32 -4.65 -5.00
N GLY A 7 -2.27 -4.54 -4.18
CA GLY A 7 -1.14 -5.49 -4.23
C GLY A 7 -1.57 -6.89 -3.80
N VAL A 8 -2.11 -6.99 -2.58
CA VAL A 8 -2.63 -8.22 -1.98
C VAL A 8 -4.00 -7.95 -1.37
N SER A 9 -5.00 -8.79 -1.70
CA SER A 9 -6.32 -8.74 -1.08
C SER A 9 -6.64 -10.08 -0.44
N ASN A 10 -6.94 -10.09 0.85
CA ASN A 10 -7.28 -11.28 1.61
C ASN A 10 -8.58 -11.09 2.40
N SER A 11 -9.54 -11.96 2.10
CA SER A 11 -10.81 -12.09 2.81
C SER A 11 -10.89 -13.41 3.60
N GLY A 12 -9.81 -14.19 3.62
CA GLY A 12 -9.70 -15.47 4.30
C GLY A 12 -9.24 -15.36 5.76
N GLN A 13 -9.23 -16.50 6.43
CA GLN A 13 -8.87 -16.63 7.83
C GLN A 13 -7.52 -17.32 7.99
N PHE A 14 -6.75 -16.94 9.01
CA PHE A 14 -5.50 -17.59 9.42
C PHE A 14 -4.41 -17.61 8.33
N GLY A 15 -4.38 -16.60 7.46
CA GLY A 15 -3.34 -16.42 6.45
C GLY A 15 -2.04 -15.89 7.04
N THR A 16 -0.92 -16.10 6.33
CA THR A 16 0.40 -15.57 6.69
C THR A 16 0.99 -14.79 5.51
N PHE A 17 1.37 -13.54 5.76
CA PHE A 17 2.01 -12.63 4.81
C PHE A 17 3.33 -12.17 5.43
N LEU A 18 4.44 -12.81 5.05
CA LEU A 18 5.75 -12.61 5.66
C LEU A 18 6.80 -12.19 4.62
N ASN A 19 7.63 -11.19 4.95
CA ASN A 19 8.81 -10.79 4.16
C ASN A 19 8.53 -10.43 2.69
N ASN A 20 7.36 -9.87 2.38
CA ASN A 20 7.02 -9.41 1.03
C ASN A 20 7.43 -7.95 0.82
N GLU A 21 7.73 -7.58 -0.42
CA GLU A 21 7.80 -6.20 -0.86
C GLU A 21 6.55 -5.85 -1.69
N ILE A 22 5.78 -4.87 -1.23
CA ILE A 22 4.53 -4.43 -1.86
C ILE A 22 4.62 -2.94 -2.13
N SER A 23 4.72 -2.55 -3.40
CA SER A 23 5.05 -1.17 -3.74
C SER A 23 4.24 -0.61 -4.89
N TYR A 24 4.00 0.70 -4.86
CA TYR A 24 3.44 1.48 -5.95
C TYR A 24 2.08 0.95 -6.45
N ASN A 25 1.23 0.50 -5.53
CA ASN A 25 -0.16 0.14 -5.82
C ASN A 25 -1.07 1.37 -5.74
N GLY A 26 -1.86 1.60 -6.79
CA GLY A 26 -2.85 2.68 -6.86
C GLY A 26 -4.16 2.36 -6.11
N ASN A 27 -4.26 1.16 -5.56
CA ASN A 27 -5.12 0.86 -4.42
C ASN A 27 -4.23 0.41 -3.24
N SER A 28 -4.81 0.00 -2.11
CA SER A 28 -4.04 -0.39 -0.93
C SER A 28 -2.98 -1.46 -1.23
N GLY A 29 -1.87 -1.44 -0.51
CA GLY A 29 -0.81 -2.43 -0.65
C GLY A 29 -1.30 -3.82 -0.26
N LEU A 30 -1.71 -3.97 1.00
CA LEU A 30 -2.31 -5.18 1.55
C LEU A 30 -3.67 -4.86 2.18
N THR A 31 -4.71 -5.53 1.73
CA THR A 31 -6.08 -5.41 2.27
C THR A 31 -6.48 -6.67 3.00
N LEU A 32 -6.80 -6.52 4.30
CA LEU A 32 -7.47 -7.51 5.13
C LEU A 32 -8.96 -7.12 5.23
N GLY A 33 -9.81 -7.83 4.48
CA GLY A 33 -11.24 -7.53 4.35
C GLY A 33 -12.04 -7.83 5.64
N SER A 34 -13.31 -7.44 5.66
CA SER A 34 -14.16 -7.57 6.87
C SER A 34 -14.38 -9.01 7.35
N THR A 35 -14.19 -9.99 6.47
CA THR A 35 -14.26 -11.43 6.81
C THR A 35 -12.91 -12.04 7.19
N SER A 36 -11.84 -11.24 7.16
CA SER A 36 -10.50 -11.72 7.47
C SER A 36 -10.33 -11.85 8.98
N VAL A 37 -9.86 -13.00 9.44
CA VAL A 37 -9.72 -13.30 10.87
C VAL A 37 -8.37 -13.96 11.15
N GLY A 38 -7.67 -13.51 12.19
CA GLY A 38 -6.51 -14.24 12.72
C GLY A 38 -5.31 -14.30 11.77
N ASN A 39 -5.16 -13.35 10.84
CA ASN A 39 -4.05 -13.36 9.89
C ASN A 39 -2.77 -12.82 10.54
N LEU A 40 -1.61 -13.32 10.11
CA LEU A 40 -0.29 -12.77 10.46
C LEU A 40 0.26 -11.98 9.27
N VAL A 41 0.52 -10.69 9.47
CA VAL A 41 1.21 -9.82 8.51
C VAL A 41 2.47 -9.31 9.18
N MET A 42 3.63 -9.83 8.78
CA MET A 42 4.89 -9.59 9.47
C MET A 42 6.07 -9.28 8.56
N ASP A 43 6.95 -8.38 8.99
CA ASP A 43 8.24 -8.08 8.35
C ASP A 43 8.15 -7.73 6.85
N ASN A 44 7.00 -7.22 6.37
CA ASN A 44 6.84 -6.81 4.98
C ASN A 44 7.37 -5.37 4.78
N LEU A 45 7.91 -5.10 3.59
CA LEU A 45 8.24 -3.77 3.11
C LEU A 45 7.10 -3.23 2.24
N LEU A 46 6.41 -2.19 2.68
CA LEU A 46 5.32 -1.57 1.94
C LEU A 46 5.67 -0.12 1.55
N VAL A 47 5.71 0.16 0.25
CA VAL A 47 6.20 1.44 -0.27
C VAL A 47 5.17 2.10 -1.18
N CYS A 48 4.73 3.30 -0.83
CA CYS A 48 3.93 4.15 -1.70
C CYS A 48 2.70 3.44 -2.30
N ASN A 49 1.84 2.87 -1.44
CA ASN A 49 0.54 2.35 -1.86
C ASN A 49 -0.58 3.32 -1.43
N ILE A 50 -1.52 3.61 -2.33
CA ILE A 50 -2.57 4.63 -2.15
C ILE A 50 -3.94 3.94 -2.18
N PRO A 51 -4.85 4.15 -1.21
CA PRO A 51 -4.79 5.17 -0.16
C PRO A 51 -3.88 4.82 1.03
N GLY A 52 -3.44 3.57 1.16
CA GLY A 52 -2.52 3.19 2.24
C GLY A 52 -1.79 1.88 2.01
N ASN A 53 -0.73 1.67 2.79
CA ASN A 53 0.09 0.47 2.73
C ASN A 53 -0.66 -0.77 3.23
N ILE A 54 -1.30 -0.69 4.39
CA ILE A 54 -2.16 -1.76 4.92
C ILE A 54 -3.54 -1.19 5.21
N THR A 55 -4.60 -1.89 4.79
CA THR A 55 -5.98 -1.60 5.16
C THR A 55 -6.56 -2.82 5.85
N ASP A 56 -6.86 -2.69 7.14
CA ASP A 56 -7.43 -3.78 7.93
C ASP A 56 -8.83 -3.43 8.42
N SER A 57 -9.78 -4.28 8.04
CA SER A 57 -11.18 -4.23 8.44
C SER A 57 -11.64 -5.54 9.08
N GLY A 58 -10.71 -6.49 9.25
CA GLY A 58 -10.95 -7.80 9.82
C GLY A 58 -10.92 -7.81 11.34
N THR A 59 -10.75 -9.00 11.91
CA THR A 59 -10.73 -9.21 13.37
C THR A 59 -9.53 -10.06 13.77
N ASP A 60 -8.89 -9.74 14.90
CA ASP A 60 -7.76 -10.49 15.46
C ASP A 60 -6.57 -10.71 14.51
N ASN A 61 -6.37 -9.79 13.56
CA ASN A 61 -5.20 -9.80 12.69
C ASN A 61 -3.97 -9.27 13.45
N ASN A 62 -2.84 -9.95 13.29
CA ASN A 62 -1.57 -9.61 13.90
C ASN A 62 -0.68 -8.93 12.86
N ILE A 63 -0.48 -7.62 13.01
CA ILE A 63 0.33 -6.80 12.11
C ILE A 63 1.60 -6.37 12.85
N LEU A 64 2.72 -7.03 12.58
CA LEU A 64 3.95 -6.90 13.36
C LEU A 64 5.15 -6.51 12.48
N ASN A 65 5.97 -5.57 12.94
CA ASN A 65 7.28 -5.26 12.33
C ASN A 65 7.29 -4.95 10.81
N ASN A 66 6.15 -4.55 10.23
CA ASN A 66 6.12 -4.15 8.83
C ASN A 66 6.73 -2.76 8.64
N MET A 67 7.64 -2.62 7.68
CA MET A 67 8.22 -1.34 7.31
C MET A 67 7.32 -0.63 6.31
N GLN A 68 6.82 0.55 6.66
CA GLN A 68 5.90 1.32 5.83
C GLN A 68 6.52 2.64 5.41
N LYS A 69 6.73 2.82 4.11
CA LYS A 69 7.16 4.08 3.50
C LYS A 69 5.96 4.66 2.74
N PRO A 70 5.39 5.81 3.16
CA PRO A 70 4.39 6.53 2.37
C PRO A 70 4.95 6.99 1.02
N CYS A 71 4.06 7.41 0.10
CA CYS A 71 4.51 8.10 -1.11
C CYS A 71 5.07 9.48 -0.74
N GLU A 72 6.21 9.85 -1.31
CA GLU A 72 6.60 11.27 -1.37
C GLU A 72 5.68 12.02 -2.36
N PRO A 73 5.67 13.36 -2.32
CA PRO A 73 5.03 14.15 -3.37
C PRO A 73 5.47 13.64 -4.74
N CYS A 74 4.53 13.48 -5.65
CA CYS A 74 4.79 13.00 -7.02
C CYS A 74 5.19 11.53 -7.22
N GLU A 75 5.28 10.72 -6.16
CA GLU A 75 5.59 9.29 -6.30
C GLU A 75 4.36 8.41 -6.42
N ALA A 76 3.18 8.94 -6.08
CA ALA A 76 1.93 8.19 -6.11
C ALA A 76 1.70 7.56 -7.51
N PRO A 77 1.25 6.30 -7.59
CA PRO A 77 1.05 5.62 -8.88
C PRO A 77 0.08 6.35 -9.82
N SER A 78 -0.90 7.05 -9.24
CA SER A 78 -1.82 7.92 -9.99
C SER A 78 -1.15 9.17 -10.55
N VAL A 79 -0.14 9.71 -9.87
CA VAL A 79 0.61 10.93 -10.25
C VAL A 79 1.75 10.62 -11.22
N VAL A 80 2.44 9.47 -11.07
CA VAL A 80 3.41 8.95 -12.05
C VAL A 80 2.77 8.76 -13.43
N CYS A 81 1.44 8.59 -13.45
CA CYS A 81 0.63 8.43 -14.65
C CYS A 81 -0.10 9.69 -15.12
N GLY A 82 0.02 10.79 -14.38
CA GLY A 82 -0.53 12.11 -14.71
C GLY A 82 0.57 13.17 -14.70
N GLN A 83 0.18 14.44 -14.80
CA GLN A 83 1.09 15.53 -14.50
C GLN A 83 1.11 15.77 -13.00
N CYS A 84 2.31 15.72 -12.44
CA CYS A 84 2.65 16.22 -11.13
C CYS A 84 2.24 17.68 -10.93
N ALA A 85 1.07 17.93 -10.34
CA ALA A 85 0.69 19.25 -9.86
C ALA A 85 1.51 19.56 -8.59
N GLY A 86 2.75 20.00 -8.80
CA GLY A 86 3.72 20.30 -7.73
C GLY A 86 5.18 20.32 -8.17
N ALA A 87 5.50 19.86 -9.39
CA ALA A 87 6.88 19.82 -9.88
C ALA A 87 7.37 21.09 -10.61
N ALA A 88 6.57 22.15 -10.69
CA ALA A 88 7.04 23.45 -11.17
C ALA A 88 6.17 24.61 -10.65
N GLU A 89 6.67 25.31 -9.63
CA GLU A 89 6.73 26.78 -9.64
C GLU A 89 8.09 27.21 -9.06
N ASN A 90 9.14 26.97 -9.84
CA ASN A 90 10.33 27.80 -9.77
C ASN A 90 11.00 27.83 -11.16
N SER A 91 10.33 28.45 -12.12
CA SER A 91 11.00 28.95 -13.33
C SER A 91 11.06 30.47 -13.22
N THR A 92 12.15 30.96 -12.65
CA THR A 92 12.58 32.34 -12.79
C THR A 92 13.00 32.58 -14.24
N ASN A 93 12.22 33.39 -14.96
CA ASN A 93 12.64 34.54 -15.78
C ASN A 93 11.48 35.05 -16.63
#